data_AF-A0A378QRN1-F1
#
_entry.id   AF-A0A378QRN1-F1
#
_cell.length_a   1.000
_cell.length_b   1.000
_cell.length_c   1.000
_cell.angle_alpha   90.00
_cell.angle_beta   90.00
_cell.angle_gamma   90.00
#
_symmetry.space_group_name_H-M   'P 1'
#
loop_
_entity.id
_entity.type
_entity.pdbx_description
1 polymer ?
#
loop_
_entity_poly.entity_id
_entity_poly.type
_entity_poly.pdbx_seq_one_letter_code
_entity_poly.pdbx_strand_id
1 'polypeptide(L)'
;MVAGSEIKINEHGVFITTPKIFKVKAEITKLLEGEQVPMPNLPFLPKLYTLCFHFTNDDNVPYAHTAYTAHNKVTGELFEGITDDKGKTQVFYTDSQEDIEIHLDI
;
A
#
# COMPACT_ATOMS: atom_id res chain seq x y z
N MET A 1 -30.66 6.31 15.62
CA MET A 1 -29.31 6.70 15.16
C MET A 1 -28.48 7.17 16.35
N VAL A 2 -27.26 6.67 16.51
CA VAL A 2 -26.29 7.12 17.54
C VAL A 2 -24.93 7.25 16.87
N ALA A 3 -24.31 8.43 16.94
CA ALA A 3 -22.99 8.71 16.34
C ALA A 3 -22.86 8.30 14.85
N GLY A 4 -23.94 8.43 14.08
CA GLY A 4 -24.00 8.02 12.67
C GLY A 4 -24.23 6.52 12.45
N SER A 5 -24.29 5.72 13.51
CA SER A 5 -24.70 4.32 13.41
C SER A 5 -26.23 4.18 13.49
N GLU A 6 -26.78 3.28 12.68
CA GLU A 6 -28.22 3.01 12.57
C GLU A 6 -28.49 1.51 12.40
N ILE A 7 -29.60 1.05 12.99
CA ILE A 7 -30.23 -0.22 12.67
C ILE A 7 -31.60 0.10 12.06
N LYS A 8 -31.87 -0.41 10.86
CA LYS A 8 -33.15 -0.27 10.16
C LYS A 8 -33.76 -1.65 9.93
N ILE A 9 -35.03 -1.80 10.29
CA ILE A 9 -35.80 -3.04 10.10
C ILE A 9 -37.04 -2.69 9.29
N ASN A 10 -37.25 -3.38 8.18
CA ASN A 10 -38.42 -3.18 7.30
C ASN A 10 -38.77 -4.49 6.56
N GLU A 11 -39.74 -4.43 5.65
CA GLU A 11 -40.18 -5.56 4.84
C GLU A 11 -39.07 -6.16 3.95
N HIS A 12 -37.97 -5.43 3.71
CA HIS A 12 -36.81 -5.88 2.95
C HIS A 12 -35.69 -6.48 3.83
N GLY A 13 -35.81 -6.43 5.16
CA GLY A 13 -34.86 -7.09 6.08
C GLY A 13 -34.25 -6.15 7.14
N VAL A 14 -33.03 -6.49 7.56
CA VAL A 14 -32.28 -5.81 8.63
C VAL A 14 -31.01 -5.19 8.06
N PHE A 15 -30.88 -3.87 8.19
CA PHE A 15 -29.73 -3.10 7.72
C PHE A 15 -29.01 -2.48 8.90
N ILE A 16 -27.70 -2.74 9.02
CA ILE A 16 -26.85 -2.17 10.06
C ILE A 16 -25.80 -1.28 9.39
N THR A 17 -25.83 0.02 9.69
CA THR A 17 -24.93 1.02 9.11
C THR A 17 -24.09 1.65 10.22
N THR A 18 -22.79 1.84 9.98
CA THR A 18 -21.88 2.55 10.91
C THR A 18 -20.80 3.29 10.14
N PRO A 19 -20.36 4.49 10.58
CA PRO A 19 -19.30 5.23 9.88
C PRO A 19 -17.91 4.62 10.05
N LYS A 20 -17.73 3.66 10.97
CA LYS A 20 -16.46 2.98 11.21
C LYS A 20 -16.63 1.47 11.10
N ILE A 21 -16.23 0.71 12.12
CA ILE A 21 -16.19 -0.75 12.08
C ILE A 21 -17.41 -1.31 12.82
N PHE A 22 -18.13 -2.24 12.19
CA PHE A 22 -19.09 -3.10 12.86
C PHE A 22 -18.37 -4.31 13.46
N LYS A 23 -18.44 -4.49 14.78
CA LYS A 23 -17.83 -5.62 15.50
C LYS A 23 -18.91 -6.46 16.16
N VAL A 24 -18.95 -7.76 15.85
CA VAL A 24 -19.81 -8.74 16.52
C VAL A 24 -18.95 -9.64 17.39
N LYS A 25 -19.35 -9.84 18.65
CA LYS A 25 -18.78 -10.84 19.55
C LYS A 25 -19.87 -11.87 19.85
N ALA A 26 -19.63 -13.13 19.50
CA ALA A 26 -20.53 -14.24 19.76
C ALA A 26 -19.70 -15.50 20.05
N GLU A 27 -20.25 -16.42 20.84
CA GLU A 27 -19.65 -17.74 21.10
C GLU A 27 -19.65 -18.60 19.83
N ILE A 28 -20.71 -18.51 19.01
CA ILE A 28 -20.82 -19.16 17.70
C ILE A 28 -21.50 -18.19 16.73
N THR A 29 -20.88 -17.95 15.58
CA THR A 29 -21.52 -17.27 14.44
C THR A 29 -21.82 -18.31 13.35
N LYS A 30 -23.09 -18.62 13.13
CA LYS A 30 -23.51 -19.44 11.99
C LYS A 30 -23.81 -18.54 10.80
N LEU A 31 -22.96 -18.59 9.79
CA LEU A 31 -23.29 -18.04 8.48
C LEU A 31 -24.10 -19.11 7.74
N LEU A 32 -25.37 -18.85 7.46
CA LEU A 32 -26.14 -19.64 6.51
C LEU A 32 -25.59 -19.34 5.11
N GLU A 33 -25.66 -20.31 4.17
CA GLU A 33 -25.12 -20.16 2.82
C GLU A 33 -25.43 -18.78 2.23
N GLY A 34 -24.39 -18.09 1.78
CA GLY A 34 -24.49 -16.70 1.36
C GLY A 34 -25.17 -16.58 0.00
N GLU A 35 -26.06 -15.59 -0.11
CA GLU A 35 -26.48 -15.08 -1.42
C GLU A 35 -25.26 -14.47 -2.13
N GLN A 36 -25.16 -14.67 -3.45
CA GLN A 36 -24.12 -14.04 -4.28
C GLN A 36 -24.29 -12.52 -4.23
N VAL A 37 -23.58 -11.86 -3.31
CA VAL A 37 -23.53 -10.40 -3.29
C VAL A 37 -22.69 -9.92 -4.48
N PRO A 38 -23.20 -8.98 -5.30
CA PRO A 38 -22.42 -8.39 -6.37
C PRO A 38 -21.12 -7.85 -5.81
N MET A 39 -20.00 -8.17 -6.45
CA MET A 39 -18.69 -7.64 -6.08
C MET A 39 -18.82 -6.11 -6.00
N PRO A 40 -18.50 -5.47 -4.86
CA PRO A 40 -18.49 -4.02 -4.80
C PRO A 40 -17.56 -3.50 -5.88
N ASN A 41 -17.98 -2.46 -6.60
CA ASN A 41 -17.14 -1.80 -7.58
C ASN A 41 -16.01 -1.08 -6.83
N LEU A 42 -14.90 -1.78 -6.59
CA LEU A 42 -13.72 -1.18 -5.98
C LEU A 42 -13.18 -0.12 -6.95
N PRO A 43 -12.83 1.08 -6.46
CA PRO A 43 -12.11 2.03 -7.30
C PRO A 43 -10.83 1.35 -7.82
N PHE A 44 -10.50 1.60 -9.09
CA PHE A 44 -9.25 1.14 -9.67
C PHE A 44 -8.11 1.72 -8.83
N LEU A 45 -7.39 0.86 -8.12
CA LEU A 45 -6.12 1.24 -7.52
C LEU A 45 -5.14 1.48 -8.69
N PRO A 46 -4.45 2.62 -8.75
CA PRO A 46 -3.44 2.84 -9.78
C PRO A 46 -2.41 1.71 -9.69
N LYS A 47 -1.96 1.22 -10.86
CA LYS A 47 -0.86 0.25 -10.91
C LYS A 47 0.42 0.98 -10.49
N LEU A 48 0.82 0.79 -9.24
CA LEU A 48 2.08 1.30 -8.74
C LEU A 48 3.21 0.36 -9.17
N TYR A 49 4.22 0.92 -9.82
CA TYR A 49 5.48 0.25 -10.01
C TYR A 49 6.26 0.27 -8.70
N THR A 50 6.96 -0.83 -8.45
CA THR A 50 7.82 -0.99 -7.27
C THR A 50 9.25 -1.07 -7.77
N LEU A 51 10.09 -0.12 -7.35
CA LEU A 51 11.47 0.00 -7.81
C LEU A 51 12.44 -0.06 -6.64
N CYS A 52 13.55 -0.77 -6.81
CA CYS A 52 14.65 -0.83 -5.85
C CYS A 52 15.95 -0.92 -6.66
N PHE A 53 16.92 -0.06 -6.34
CA PHE A 53 18.22 -0.08 -6.97
C PHE A 53 19.18 -0.92 -6.15
N HIS A 54 20.05 -1.65 -6.85
CA HIS A 54 21.09 -2.47 -6.26
C HIS A 54 22.43 -2.01 -6.80
N PHE A 55 23.25 -1.44 -5.93
CA PHE A 55 24.54 -0.86 -6.29
C PHE A 55 25.69 -1.80 -5.93
N THR A 56 26.47 -2.15 -6.95
CA THR A 56 27.70 -2.93 -6.82
C THR A 56 28.81 -2.29 -7.64
N ASN A 57 30.07 -2.56 -7.29
CA ASN A 57 31.20 -2.26 -8.16
C ASN A 57 31.35 -3.33 -9.27
N ASP A 58 32.37 -3.18 -10.12
CA ASP A 58 32.64 -4.09 -11.24
C ASP A 58 32.97 -5.53 -10.78
N ASP A 59 33.43 -5.71 -9.55
CA ASP A 59 33.71 -7.01 -8.93
C ASP A 59 32.49 -7.61 -8.19
N ASN A 60 31.29 -7.02 -8.35
CA ASN A 60 30.05 -7.36 -7.64
C ASN A 60 30.11 -7.19 -6.11
N VAL A 61 31.05 -6.40 -5.59
CA VAL A 61 31.07 -6.01 -4.18
C VAL A 61 29.98 -4.95 -3.97
N PRO A 62 29.03 -5.16 -3.04
CA PRO A 62 27.95 -4.20 -2.81
C PRO A 62 28.47 -2.91 -2.17
N TYR A 63 27.93 -1.77 -2.62
CA TYR A 63 28.09 -0.49 -1.94
C TYR A 63 27.19 -0.47 -0.71
N ALA A 64 27.56 -1.20 0.34
CA ALA A 64 26.80 -1.29 1.58
C ALA A 64 26.96 -0.02 2.43
N HIS A 65 25.90 0.35 3.16
CA HIS A 65 25.90 1.50 4.07
C HIS A 65 26.37 2.82 3.45
N THR A 66 26.11 3.00 2.16
CA THR A 66 26.53 4.19 1.40
C THR A 66 25.34 5.12 1.22
N ALA A 67 25.56 6.41 1.44
CA ALA A 67 24.53 7.43 1.27
C ALA A 67 24.15 7.57 -0.21
N TYR A 68 22.89 7.87 -0.46
CA TYR A 68 22.39 8.16 -1.80
C TYR A 68 21.33 9.25 -1.77
N THR A 69 21.21 9.95 -2.90
CA THR A 69 20.13 10.89 -3.20
C THR A 69 19.33 10.38 -4.39
N ALA A 70 18.00 10.32 -4.25
CA ALA A 70 17.07 9.95 -5.31
C ALA A 70 16.08 11.09 -5.59
N HIS A 71 15.76 11.32 -6.85
CA HIS A 71 14.84 12.35 -7.32
C HIS A 71 13.77 11.74 -8.21
N ASN A 72 12.51 11.91 -7.84
CA ASN A 72 11.39 11.56 -8.69
C ASN A 72 11.18 12.64 -9.75
N LYS A 73 11.46 12.32 -11.02
CA LYS A 73 11.37 13.24 -12.16
C LYS A 73 9.95 13.74 -12.43
N VAL A 74 8.93 13.01 -11.97
CA VAL A 74 7.51 13.33 -12.19
C VAL A 74 6.97 14.18 -11.04
N THR A 75 7.17 13.75 -9.79
CA THR A 75 6.64 14.45 -8.62
C THR A 75 7.54 15.58 -8.12
N GLY A 76 8.83 15.54 -8.47
CA GLY A 76 9.87 16.44 -7.96
C GLY A 76 10.34 16.07 -6.54
N GLU A 77 9.86 14.96 -5.97
CA GLU A 77 10.24 14.55 -4.61
C GLU A 77 11.70 14.12 -4.55
N LEU A 78 12.37 14.54 -3.47
CA LEU A 78 13.75 14.17 -3.15
C LEU A 78 13.75 13.19 -1.97
N PHE A 79 14.55 12.15 -2.10
CA PHE A 79 14.74 11.11 -1.09
C PHE A 79 16.22 10.99 -0.78
N GLU A 80 16.58 11.12 0.49
CA GLU A 80 17.91 10.82 0.99
C GLU A 80 17.85 9.48 1.74
N GLY A 81 18.84 8.63 1.55
CA GLY A 81 18.87 7.32 2.18
C GLY A 81 20.26 6.72 2.26
N ILE A 82 20.33 5.53 2.86
CA ILE A 82 21.54 4.74 3.01
C ILE A 82 21.25 3.34 2.49
N THR A 83 22.14 2.77 1.68
CA THR A 83 21.99 1.40 1.18
C THR A 83 22.12 0.36 2.29
N ASP A 84 21.45 -0.78 2.13
CA ASP A 84 21.53 -1.91 3.07
C ASP A 84 22.86 -2.69 2.94
N ASP A 85 23.03 -3.75 3.75
CA ASP A 85 24.20 -4.63 3.76
C ASP A 85 24.50 -5.28 2.38
N LYS A 86 23.51 -5.29 1.49
CA LYS A 86 23.58 -5.83 0.13
C LYS A 86 23.68 -4.72 -0.92
N GLY A 87 23.87 -3.46 -0.54
CA GLY A 87 23.96 -2.34 -1.47
C GLY A 87 22.63 -1.96 -2.10
N LYS A 88 21.50 -2.29 -1.48
CA LYS A 88 20.16 -1.97 -1.99
C LYS A 88 19.59 -0.71 -1.37
N THR A 89 18.84 0.04 -2.16
CA THR A 89 18.05 1.20 -1.68
C THR A 89 16.75 0.76 -1.02
N GLN A 90 16.05 1.73 -0.43
CA GLN A 90 14.63 1.54 -0.12
C GLN A 90 13.81 1.24 -1.38
N VAL A 91 12.59 0.78 -1.17
CA VAL A 91 11.60 0.58 -2.22
C VAL A 91 10.90 1.90 -2.53
N PHE A 92 10.90 2.30 -3.81
CA PHE A 92 10.12 3.41 -4.32
C PHE A 92 8.82 2.91 -4.94
N TYR A 93 7.74 3.64 -4.72
CA TYR A 93 6.45 3.41 -5.34
C TYR A 93 6.18 4.53 -6.33
N THR A 94 6.08 4.19 -7.62
CA THR A 94 5.99 5.18 -8.71
C THR A 94 4.87 4.83 -9.69
N ASP A 95 4.43 5.83 -10.45
CA ASP A 95 3.43 5.62 -11.50
C ASP A 95 4.06 5.03 -12.79
N SER A 96 5.37 5.14 -12.96
CA SER A 96 6.15 4.55 -14.06
C SER A 96 7.49 3.95 -13.57
N GLN A 97 8.06 3.03 -14.35
CA GLN A 97 9.30 2.31 -14.01
C GLN A 97 10.55 3.21 -14.01
N GLU A 98 10.55 4.33 -14.72
CA GLU A 98 11.75 5.13 -15.02
C GLU A 98 11.73 6.51 -14.37
N ASP A 99 10.86 6.71 -13.38
CA ASP A 99 10.63 8.05 -12.79
C ASP A 99 11.67 8.45 -11.74
N ILE A 100 12.52 7.53 -11.27
CA ILE A 100 13.53 7.82 -10.26
C ILE A 100 14.91 7.98 -10.90
N GLU A 101 15.51 9.16 -10.75
CA GLU A 101 16.94 9.36 -10.89
C GLU A 101 17.62 9.12 -9.56
N ILE A 102 18.77 8.43 -9.54
CA ILE A 102 19.46 8.12 -8.30
C ILE A 102 20.97 8.28 -8.45
N HIS A 103 21.60 8.81 -7.40
CA HIS A 103 23.02 9.03 -7.30
C HIS A 103 23.54 8.48 -5.95
N LEU A 104 24.63 7.73 -5.99
CA LEU A 104 25.41 7.38 -4.80
C LEU A 104 26.31 8.56 -4.43
N ASP A 105 26.31 8.95 -3.16
CA ASP A 105 27.11 10.06 -2.67
C ASP A 105 28.52 9.56 -2.29
N ILE A 106 29.37 9.36 -3.30
CA ILE A 106 30.75 8.79 -3.17
C ILE A 106 31.82 9.66 -3.81
#